data_AF-A0A381XWB4-F1
#
_entry.id   AF-A0A381XWB4-F1
#
_cell.length_a   1.000
_cell.length_b   1.000
_cell.length_c   1.000
_cell.angle_alpha   90.00
_cell.angle_beta   90.00
_cell.angle_gamma   90.00
#
_symmetry.space_group_name_H-M   'P 1'
#
loop_
_entity.id
_entity.type
_entity.pdbx_description
1 polymer ?
#
loop_
_entity_poly.entity_id
_entity_poly.type
_entity_poly.pdbx_seq_one_letter_code
_entity_poly.pdbx_strand_id
1 'polypeptide(L)'
;LTLSLAPITIGLIYSGIPHVSSVSSGRGAPSTLSAFSFASLPVNHRTQNPSFCPLSHLIVRAGGEVDIAQLRSKGVGELHDLAEELKIFNYSGLRKQDLIFRIEQSLLDNEVVLRSEGVLEILSEGYGFLRLQDWNYLYGPDDIYVSPSQIKRFDLRTGDTVLGQVRPPKDGERYLALLRVESINEDDPDKAKQRVSFDTLRPRYPEDRMALEVAGDADLSMRVMDLVAPVGRGQRGLIVSPPKAGKTMLLQKIANSFSTNHPEVRLIVLLIDERPEEVTDMEEHVTGEVISSTF
;
A
#
# COMPACT_ATOMS: atom_id res chain seq x y z
N LEU A 1 7.35 11.81 36.86
CA LEU A 1 6.85 10.61 36.15
C LEU A 1 5.80 11.07 35.16
N THR A 2 6.26 11.58 34.02
CA THR A 2 5.45 12.14 32.94
C THR A 2 4.66 10.99 32.29
N LEU A 3 3.34 11.07 32.35
CA LEU A 3 2.43 10.18 31.63
C LEU A 3 2.62 10.41 30.14
N SER A 4 3.28 9.48 29.45
CA SER A 4 3.26 9.42 27.99
C SER A 4 1.86 8.98 27.55
N LEU A 5 1.07 9.96 27.10
CA LEU A 5 -0.16 9.76 26.35
C LEU A 5 0.21 9.89 24.87
N ALA A 6 0.97 8.93 24.33
CA ALA A 6 1.16 8.84 22.88
C ALA A 6 -0.12 8.26 22.24
N PRO A 7 -0.86 9.03 21.42
CA PRO A 7 -2.05 8.54 20.75
C PRO A 7 -1.64 7.63 19.60
N ILE A 8 -1.86 6.32 19.73
CA ILE A 8 -1.88 5.43 18.56
C ILE A 8 -3.17 5.72 17.81
N THR A 9 -3.05 6.10 16.53
CA THR A 9 -4.19 6.42 15.69
C THR A 9 -4.33 5.34 14.64
N ILE A 10 -5.46 4.62 14.66
CA ILE A 10 -5.86 3.77 13.53
C ILE A 10 -6.74 4.64 12.63
N GLY A 11 -6.26 4.89 11.42
CA GLY A 11 -7.01 5.54 10.35
C GLY A 11 -7.64 4.48 9.46
N LEU A 12 -8.94 4.60 9.19
CA LEU A 12 -9.61 3.83 8.15
C LEU A 12 -9.95 4.78 7.01
N ILE A 13 -9.35 4.56 5.84
CA ILE A 13 -9.65 5.33 4.61
C ILE A 13 -10.47 4.42 3.69
N TYR A 14 -11.52 4.97 3.09
CA TYR A 14 -12.38 4.21 2.17
C TYR A 14 -12.08 4.61 0.73
N SER A 15 -11.73 3.65 -0.12
CA SER A 15 -11.71 3.83 -1.57
C SER A 15 -13.13 3.61 -2.11
N GLY A 16 -13.84 4.72 -2.35
CA GLY A 16 -15.15 4.69 -3.02
C GLY A 16 -16.23 5.45 -2.27
N ILE A 17 -16.57 6.63 -2.78
CA ILE A 17 -17.86 7.26 -2.52
C ILE A 17 -18.87 6.50 -3.39
N PRO A 18 -19.87 5.78 -2.83
CA PRO A 18 -20.91 5.19 -3.66
C PRO A 18 -21.69 6.32 -4.33
N HIS A 19 -21.68 6.34 -5.67
CA HIS A 19 -22.61 7.14 -6.45
C HIS A 19 -24.03 6.77 -6.01
N VAL A 20 -24.76 7.76 -5.49
CA VAL A 20 -26.20 7.63 -5.19
C VAL A 20 -26.93 7.46 -6.52
N SER A 21 -27.16 6.21 -6.94
CA SER A 21 -28.07 5.88 -8.03
C SER A 21 -29.44 5.54 -7.47
N SER A 22 -30.43 6.32 -7.90
CA SER A 22 -31.85 6.23 -7.62
C SER A 22 -32.45 4.83 -7.84
N VAL A 23 -33.34 4.46 -6.92
CA VAL A 23 -34.23 3.30 -6.91
C VAL A 23 -34.91 3.04 -8.27
N SER A 24 -34.89 1.79 -8.74
CA SER A 24 -36.06 1.21 -9.42
C SER A 24 -36.15 -0.30 -9.19
N SER A 25 -37.37 -0.72 -8.92
CA SER A 25 -37.83 -2.05 -8.51
C SER A 25 -37.85 -3.07 -9.65
N GLY A 26 -37.48 -4.33 -9.38
CA GLY A 26 -37.75 -5.46 -10.28
C GLY A 26 -37.55 -6.81 -9.60
N ARG A 27 -38.63 -7.57 -9.45
CA ARG A 27 -38.71 -8.90 -8.82
C ARG A 27 -38.12 -10.00 -9.71
N GLY A 28 -37.60 -11.07 -9.10
CA GLY A 28 -37.52 -12.39 -9.74
C GLY A 28 -36.41 -13.32 -9.21
N ALA A 29 -36.77 -14.28 -8.37
CA ALA A 29 -36.05 -15.53 -8.13
C ALA A 29 -36.89 -16.70 -8.73
N PRO A 30 -36.51 -17.99 -8.73
CA PRO A 30 -35.34 -18.66 -8.11
C PRO A 30 -34.69 -19.81 -8.95
N SER A 31 -33.77 -20.55 -8.30
CA SER A 31 -33.25 -21.92 -8.60
C SER A 31 -32.20 -22.04 -9.72
N THR A 32 -31.11 -22.82 -9.66
CA THR A 32 -30.90 -24.19 -9.15
C THR A 32 -29.43 -24.46 -8.78
N LEU A 33 -29.23 -25.33 -7.79
CA LEU A 33 -27.98 -26.00 -7.41
C LEU A 33 -27.49 -26.97 -8.51
N SER A 34 -26.19 -27.02 -8.76
CA SER A 34 -25.52 -28.24 -9.26
C SER A 34 -24.07 -28.30 -8.79
N ALA A 35 -23.81 -29.21 -7.87
CA ALA A 35 -22.49 -29.69 -7.50
C ALA A 35 -21.85 -30.43 -8.68
N PHE A 36 -20.56 -30.20 -8.94
CA PHE A 36 -19.75 -31.07 -9.78
C PHE A 36 -18.61 -31.69 -8.99
N SER A 37 -18.57 -33.01 -9.13
CA SER A 37 -17.77 -33.99 -8.42
C SER A 37 -16.29 -33.92 -8.79
N PHE A 38 -15.45 -34.15 -7.79
CA PHE A 38 -14.06 -34.55 -7.93
C PHE A 38 -13.93 -35.78 -8.83
N ALA A 39 -12.96 -35.73 -9.75
CA ALA A 39 -12.44 -36.90 -10.46
C ALA A 39 -10.91 -36.93 -10.28
N SER A 40 -10.44 -37.91 -9.53
CA SER A 40 -9.02 -38.22 -9.30
C SER A 40 -8.45 -39.00 -10.49
N LEU A 41 -7.28 -38.62 -10.98
CA LEU A 41 -6.44 -39.41 -11.89
C LEU A 41 -4.95 -39.26 -11.49
N PRO A 42 -4.09 -40.22 -11.87
CA PRO A 42 -3.18 -40.89 -10.95
C PRO A 42 -1.79 -40.26 -10.81
N VAL A 43 -1.19 -40.51 -9.64
CA VAL A 43 0.22 -40.26 -9.30
C VAL A 43 1.11 -41.22 -10.09
N ASN A 44 2.05 -40.68 -10.85
CA ASN A 44 3.16 -41.45 -11.42
C ASN A 44 4.49 -40.80 -11.01
N HIS A 45 5.23 -41.51 -10.15
CA HIS A 45 6.61 -41.19 -9.80
C HIS A 45 7.54 -41.57 -10.95
N ARG A 46 8.33 -40.61 -11.47
CA ARG A 46 9.76 -40.78 -11.79
C ARG A 46 10.38 -39.50 -12.35
N THR A 47 11.31 -38.95 -11.54
CA THR A 47 12.60 -38.39 -11.95
C THR A 47 12.67 -37.49 -13.18
N GLN A 48 12.78 -36.18 -12.93
CA GLN A 48 13.83 -35.32 -13.48
C GLN A 48 13.85 -34.03 -12.64
N ASN A 49 15.03 -33.64 -12.15
CA ASN A 49 15.24 -32.35 -11.49
C ASN A 49 14.66 -31.24 -12.36
N PRO A 50 13.75 -30.38 -11.85
CA PRO A 50 13.38 -29.19 -12.59
C PRO A 50 14.60 -28.29 -12.59
N SER A 51 15.20 -28.17 -13.78
CA SER A 51 16.18 -27.16 -14.09
C SER A 51 15.60 -25.81 -13.69
N PHE A 52 16.37 -25.03 -12.93
CA PHE A 52 16.11 -23.63 -12.63
C PHE A 52 15.58 -22.93 -13.89
N CYS A 53 14.31 -22.56 -13.91
CA CYS A 53 13.82 -21.55 -14.84
C CYS A 53 14.17 -20.21 -14.19
N PRO A 54 15.12 -19.43 -14.73
CA PRO A 54 15.42 -18.13 -14.17
C PRO A 54 14.20 -17.23 -14.41
N LEU A 55 13.70 -16.62 -13.33
CA LEU A 55 12.59 -15.65 -13.31
C LEU A 55 12.78 -14.47 -14.27
N SER A 56 13.99 -14.30 -14.81
CA SER A 56 14.38 -13.23 -15.70
C SER A 56 14.00 -13.40 -17.16
N HIS A 57 13.69 -14.63 -17.61
CA HIS A 57 13.38 -14.85 -19.01
C HIS A 57 12.06 -14.15 -19.44
N LEU A 58 11.23 -13.76 -18.47
CA LEU A 58 9.99 -13.00 -18.66
C LEU A 58 10.19 -11.47 -18.72
N ILE A 59 11.31 -10.95 -18.18
CA ILE A 59 11.53 -9.50 -18.00
C ILE A 59 12.25 -8.90 -19.23
N VAL A 60 13.15 -9.64 -19.87
CA VAL A 60 14.10 -9.08 -20.86
C VAL A 60 13.72 -9.38 -22.32
N ARG A 61 12.63 -10.09 -22.60
CA ARG A 61 12.12 -10.28 -23.97
C ARG A 61 10.70 -9.70 -24.13
N ALA A 62 10.64 -8.62 -24.90
CA ALA A 62 9.48 -7.88 -25.37
C ALA A 62 8.87 -6.89 -24.35
N GLY A 63 9.30 -5.63 -24.41
CA GLY A 63 8.59 -4.50 -23.80
C GLY A 63 8.23 -4.69 -22.32
N GLY A 64 9.12 -5.34 -21.55
CA GLY A 64 8.88 -5.68 -20.16
C GLY A 64 8.66 -4.41 -19.35
N GLU A 65 7.57 -4.38 -18.59
CA GLU A 65 7.27 -3.32 -17.64
C GLU A 65 7.71 -3.79 -16.26
N VAL A 66 8.49 -2.98 -15.55
CA VAL A 66 9.01 -3.34 -14.22
C VAL A 66 8.48 -2.35 -13.19
N ASP A 67 7.94 -2.89 -12.10
CA ASP A 67 7.52 -2.11 -10.94
C ASP A 67 8.71 -1.93 -9.98
N ILE A 68 9.02 -0.68 -9.66
CA ILE A 68 10.09 -0.29 -8.76
C ILE A 68 9.84 -0.82 -7.34
N ALA A 69 8.59 -0.90 -6.89
CA ALA A 69 8.27 -1.45 -5.57
C ALA A 69 8.70 -2.92 -5.45
N GLN A 70 8.45 -3.71 -6.51
CA GLN A 70 8.86 -5.12 -6.56
C GLN A 70 10.37 -5.28 -6.64
N LEU A 71 11.09 -4.35 -7.29
CA LEU A 71 12.55 -4.39 -7.34
C LEU A 71 13.16 -4.14 -5.94
N ARG A 72 12.57 -3.23 -5.15
CA ARG A 72 13.09 -2.85 -3.83
C ARG A 72 12.87 -3.90 -2.75
N SER A 73 11.76 -4.62 -2.84
CA SER A 73 11.44 -5.71 -1.90
C SER A 73 12.33 -6.94 -2.06
N LYS A 74 13.05 -7.08 -3.19
CA LYS A 74 13.98 -8.18 -3.43
C LYS A 74 15.12 -8.24 -2.43
N GLY A 75 15.53 -9.48 -2.14
CA GLY A 75 16.73 -9.77 -1.36
C GLY A 75 18.00 -9.35 -2.10
N VAL A 76 19.07 -9.10 -1.35
CA VAL A 76 20.37 -8.69 -1.92
C VAL A 76 20.90 -9.74 -2.91
N GLY A 77 20.70 -11.04 -2.63
CA GLY A 77 21.07 -12.13 -3.54
C GLY A 77 20.39 -12.02 -4.91
N GLU A 78 19.07 -11.83 -4.94
CA GLU A 78 18.32 -11.67 -6.19
C GLU A 78 18.75 -10.42 -6.98
N LEU A 79 19.09 -9.34 -6.26
CA LEU A 79 19.62 -8.13 -6.89
C LEU A 79 21.00 -8.36 -7.51
N HIS A 80 21.84 -9.20 -6.89
CA HIS A 80 23.12 -9.60 -7.50
C HIS A 80 22.93 -10.44 -8.75
N ASP A 81 21.98 -11.40 -8.73
CA ASP A 81 21.66 -12.23 -9.89
C ASP A 81 21.16 -11.36 -11.07
N LEU A 82 20.28 -10.40 -10.78
CA LEU A 82 19.77 -9.46 -11.77
C LEU A 82 20.88 -8.55 -12.33
N ALA A 83 21.80 -8.09 -11.47
CA ALA A 83 22.94 -7.28 -11.90
C ALA A 83 23.91 -8.06 -12.81
N GLU A 84 24.13 -9.36 -12.54
CA GLU A 84 24.95 -10.22 -13.39
C GLU A 84 24.34 -10.37 -14.79
N GLU A 85 23.03 -10.58 -14.85
CA GLU A 85 22.30 -10.74 -16.11
C GLU A 85 22.26 -9.45 -16.94
N LEU A 86 22.07 -8.31 -16.28
CA LEU A 86 22.14 -6.98 -16.91
C LEU A 86 23.58 -6.58 -17.26
N LYS A 87 24.57 -7.44 -16.98
CA LYS A 87 26.01 -7.22 -17.24
C LYS A 87 26.54 -5.94 -16.58
N ILE A 88 26.02 -5.63 -15.40
CA ILE A 88 26.52 -4.51 -14.59
C ILE A 88 27.85 -4.96 -13.98
N PHE A 89 28.88 -4.12 -14.08
CA PHE A 89 30.19 -4.41 -13.48
C PHE A 89 30.36 -3.67 -12.13
N ASN A 90 31.24 -4.18 -11.26
CA ASN A 90 31.60 -3.55 -9.97
C ASN A 90 30.41 -3.29 -9.03
N TYR A 91 29.50 -4.26 -8.90
CA TYR A 91 28.30 -4.14 -8.05
C TYR A 91 28.43 -4.84 -6.68
N SER A 92 29.41 -5.73 -6.50
CA SER A 92 29.61 -6.54 -5.29
C SER A 92 29.91 -5.74 -4.01
N GLY A 93 30.44 -4.53 -4.13
CA GLY A 93 30.75 -3.64 -2.99
C GLY A 93 29.72 -2.54 -2.73
N LEU A 94 28.62 -2.51 -3.48
CA LEU A 94 27.62 -1.46 -3.38
C LEU A 94 26.66 -1.71 -2.22
N ARG A 95 26.15 -0.62 -1.63
CA ARG A 95 24.99 -0.70 -0.74
C ARG A 95 23.77 -1.12 -1.55
N LYS A 96 22.77 -1.72 -0.89
CA LYS A 96 21.51 -2.14 -1.55
C LYS A 96 20.87 -1.00 -2.37
N GLN A 97 20.86 0.22 -1.82
CA GLN A 97 20.35 1.41 -2.50
C GLN A 97 21.12 1.73 -3.80
N ASP A 98 22.45 1.82 -3.72
CA ASP A 98 23.30 2.10 -4.89
C ASP A 98 23.19 0.99 -5.95
N LEU A 99 23.01 -0.25 -5.52
CA LEU A 99 22.78 -1.40 -6.40
C LEU A 99 21.45 -1.29 -7.16
N ILE A 100 20.37 -0.98 -6.43
CA ILE A 100 19.04 -0.78 -7.03
C ILE A 100 19.09 0.38 -8.03
N PHE A 101 19.70 1.51 -7.67
CA PHE A 101 19.85 2.64 -8.57
C PHE A 101 20.58 2.25 -9.87
N ARG A 102 21.68 1.49 -9.78
CA ARG A 102 22.39 1.03 -11.00
C ARG A 102 21.56 0.07 -11.85
N ILE A 103 20.77 -0.79 -11.21
CA ILE A 103 19.85 -1.69 -11.93
C ILE A 103 18.76 -0.88 -12.63
N GLU A 104 18.13 0.07 -11.94
CA GLU A 104 17.12 0.97 -12.52
C GLU A 104 17.68 1.74 -13.72
N GLN A 105 18.89 2.32 -13.60
CA GLN A 105 19.55 2.99 -14.72
C GLN A 105 19.78 2.03 -15.91
N SER A 106 20.33 0.85 -15.64
CA SER A 106 20.57 -0.14 -16.70
C SER A 106 19.28 -0.62 -17.38
N LEU A 107 18.19 -0.77 -16.63
CA LEU A 107 16.88 -1.10 -17.20
C LEU A 107 16.37 0.03 -18.11
N LEU A 108 16.45 1.28 -17.66
CA LEU A 108 16.05 2.44 -18.45
C LEU A 108 16.89 2.61 -19.71
N ASP A 109 18.21 2.36 -19.64
CA ASP A 109 19.13 2.40 -20.79
C ASP A 109 18.79 1.32 -21.84
N ASN A 110 18.20 0.19 -21.41
CA ASN A 110 17.71 -0.88 -22.27
C ASN A 110 16.24 -0.66 -22.72
N GLU A 111 15.72 0.57 -22.61
CA GLU A 111 14.35 0.97 -22.99
C GLU A 111 13.24 0.19 -22.24
N VAL A 112 13.54 -0.33 -21.04
CA VAL A 112 12.55 -0.96 -20.16
C VAL A 112 11.71 0.12 -19.48
N VAL A 113 10.40 -0.03 -19.50
CA VAL A 113 9.48 0.91 -18.85
C VAL A 113 9.44 0.63 -17.36
N LEU A 114 9.89 1.59 -16.55
CA LEU A 114 9.76 1.53 -15.10
C LEU A 114 8.50 2.23 -14.62
N ARG A 115 7.79 1.60 -13.68
CA ARG A 115 6.65 2.17 -12.97
C ARG A 115 6.97 2.35 -11.50
N SER A 116 6.36 3.36 -10.90
CA SER A 116 6.36 3.52 -9.46
C SER A 116 5.09 4.19 -8.98
N GLU A 117 4.71 3.80 -7.77
CA GLU A 117 3.62 4.36 -6.99
C GLU A 117 4.19 5.11 -5.79
N GLY A 118 3.56 6.24 -5.44
CA GLY A 118 3.85 6.94 -4.20
C GLY A 118 2.82 8.03 -3.90
N VAL A 119 2.87 8.55 -2.68
CA VAL A 119 1.97 9.61 -2.22
C VAL A 119 2.60 10.97 -2.50
N LEU A 120 1.90 11.82 -3.23
CA LEU A 120 2.38 13.13 -3.64
C LEU A 120 2.48 14.09 -2.45
N GLU A 121 3.63 14.72 -2.30
CA GLU A 121 3.83 15.93 -1.51
C GLU A 121 4.19 17.10 -2.42
N ILE A 122 3.35 18.14 -2.43
CA ILE A 122 3.60 19.38 -3.18
C ILE A 122 4.31 20.38 -2.26
N LEU A 123 5.46 20.88 -2.70
CA LEU A 123 6.25 21.89 -1.99
C LEU A 123 5.77 23.30 -2.31
N SER A 124 6.24 24.28 -1.52
CA SER A 124 5.82 25.68 -1.62
C SER A 124 6.07 26.33 -2.99
N GLU A 125 7.05 25.80 -3.71
CA GLU A 125 7.50 26.23 -5.03
C GLU A 125 6.63 25.64 -6.17
N GLY A 126 5.67 24.77 -5.84
CA GLY A 126 4.66 24.23 -6.76
C GLY A 126 5.08 22.99 -7.55
N TYR A 127 6.31 22.48 -7.36
CA TYR A 127 6.69 21.13 -7.75
C TYR A 127 6.48 20.18 -6.56
N GLY A 128 6.55 18.87 -6.80
CA GLY A 128 6.35 17.88 -5.75
C GLY A 128 7.20 16.64 -5.90
N PHE A 129 7.09 15.77 -4.90
CA PHE A 129 7.72 14.45 -4.88
C PHE A 129 6.71 13.38 -4.52
N LEU A 130 6.79 12.21 -5.17
CA LEU A 130 6.10 11.02 -4.69
C LEU A 130 6.93 10.41 -3.56
N ARG A 131 6.38 10.46 -2.36
CA ARG A 131 6.93 9.86 -1.15
C ARG A 131 6.52 8.40 -1.07
N LEU A 132 7.43 7.58 -0.54
CA LEU A 132 7.28 6.14 -0.49
C LEU A 132 6.89 5.68 0.91
N GLN A 133 6.02 4.67 0.98
CA GLN A 133 5.59 4.07 2.23
C GLN A 133 6.77 3.40 2.96
N ASP A 134 7.70 2.77 2.24
CA ASP A 134 8.91 2.13 2.80
C ASP A 134 9.78 3.08 3.65
N TRP A 135 9.64 4.39 3.44
CA TRP A 135 10.36 5.43 4.17
C TRP A 135 9.45 6.22 5.11
N ASN A 136 8.29 5.67 5.49
CA ASN A 136 7.27 6.34 6.32
C ASN A 136 6.88 7.72 5.76
N TYR A 137 6.85 7.86 4.43
CA TYR A 137 6.57 9.11 3.73
C TYR A 137 7.55 10.27 4.03
N LEU A 138 8.72 9.96 4.59
CA LEU A 138 9.81 10.91 4.77
C LEU A 138 10.55 11.16 3.45
N TYR A 139 11.39 12.20 3.44
CA TYR A 139 12.24 12.52 2.30
C TYR A 139 13.25 11.38 2.06
N GLY A 140 13.20 10.81 0.86
CA GLY A 140 14.08 9.74 0.43
C GLY A 140 15.00 10.17 -0.72
N PRO A 141 16.17 9.52 -0.90
CA PRO A 141 16.96 9.66 -2.13
C PRO A 141 16.22 9.10 -3.36
N ASP A 142 15.27 8.21 -3.11
CA ASP A 142 14.54 7.41 -4.09
C ASP A 142 13.18 8.02 -4.49
N ASP A 143 12.91 9.24 -4.03
CA ASP A 143 11.68 9.97 -4.31
C ASP A 143 11.59 10.37 -5.78
N ILE A 144 10.35 10.42 -6.29
CA ILE A 144 10.11 10.72 -7.70
C ILE A 144 9.64 12.15 -7.86
N TYR A 145 10.39 12.92 -8.64
CA TYR A 145 10.06 14.28 -8.98
C TYR A 145 8.78 14.36 -9.83
N VAL A 146 7.88 15.27 -9.44
CA VAL A 146 6.67 15.60 -10.18
C VAL A 146 6.69 17.08 -10.57
N SER A 147 6.55 17.34 -11.86
CA SER A 147 6.62 18.71 -12.39
C SER A 147 5.36 19.52 -12.05
N PRO A 148 5.48 20.86 -11.88
CA PRO A 148 4.32 21.74 -11.69
C PRO A 148 3.28 21.62 -12.81
N SER A 149 3.74 21.36 -14.05
CA SER A 149 2.87 21.16 -15.20
C SER A 149 1.99 19.92 -15.07
N GLN A 150 2.52 18.82 -14.53
CA GLN A 150 1.74 17.59 -14.27
C GLN A 150 0.75 17.81 -13.14
N ILE A 151 1.19 18.43 -12.03
CA ILE A 151 0.34 18.79 -10.89
C ILE A 151 -0.87 19.60 -11.37
N LYS A 152 -0.62 20.66 -12.14
CA LYS A 152 -1.68 21.50 -12.69
C LYS A 152 -2.56 20.79 -13.71
N ARG A 153 -1.97 19.94 -14.58
CA ARG A 153 -2.72 19.24 -15.64
C ARG A 153 -3.75 18.28 -15.09
N PHE A 154 -3.44 17.58 -14.00
CA PHE A 154 -4.30 16.56 -13.39
C PHE A 154 -5.03 17.03 -12.12
N ASP A 155 -4.90 18.31 -11.74
CA ASP A 155 -5.42 18.85 -10.46
C ASP A 155 -4.97 18.02 -9.24
N LEU A 156 -3.68 17.63 -9.24
CA LEU A 156 -3.10 16.86 -8.15
C LEU A 156 -3.02 17.69 -6.87
N ARG A 157 -3.19 17.03 -5.73
CA ARG A 157 -3.13 17.62 -4.40
C ARG A 157 -2.20 16.79 -3.53
N THR A 158 -1.59 17.41 -2.52
CA THR A 158 -0.82 16.68 -1.51
C THR A 158 -1.70 15.62 -0.87
N GLY A 159 -1.17 14.39 -0.78
CA GLY A 159 -1.89 13.21 -0.31
C GLY A 159 -2.45 12.32 -1.42
N ASP A 160 -2.34 12.71 -2.69
CA ASP A 160 -2.72 11.83 -3.81
C ASP A 160 -1.74 10.69 -4.00
N THR A 161 -2.24 9.46 -4.03
CA THR A 161 -1.47 8.31 -4.49
C THR A 161 -1.40 8.34 -6.01
N VAL A 162 -0.20 8.41 -6.58
CA VAL A 162 0.01 8.48 -8.02
C VAL A 162 0.83 7.28 -8.46
N LEU A 163 0.28 6.51 -9.39
CA LEU A 163 1.01 5.47 -10.11
C LEU A 163 1.36 5.99 -11.51
N GLY A 164 2.59 5.80 -11.93
CA GLY A 164 2.98 6.16 -13.27
C GLY A 164 4.34 5.68 -13.71
N GLN A 165 4.62 5.92 -14.98
CA GLN A 165 5.90 5.62 -15.60
C GLN A 165 6.93 6.67 -15.20
N VAL A 166 8.15 6.23 -14.91
CA VAL A 166 9.26 7.12 -14.54
C VAL A 166 10.34 7.13 -15.61
N ARG A 167 11.16 8.18 -15.58
CA ARG A 167 12.32 8.35 -16.46
C ARG A 167 13.58 8.67 -15.64
N PRO A 168 14.77 8.42 -16.18
CA PRO A 168 16.01 8.81 -15.50
C PRO A 168 16.11 10.34 -15.38
N PRO A 169 16.87 10.83 -14.38
CA PRO A 169 17.22 12.25 -14.28
C PRO A 169 17.97 12.71 -15.54
N LYS A 170 17.68 13.92 -16.00
CA LYS A 170 18.49 14.60 -17.02
C LYS A 170 19.78 15.16 -16.40
N ASP A 171 20.68 15.66 -17.25
CA ASP A 171 21.88 16.35 -16.80
C ASP A 171 21.55 17.48 -15.80
N GLY A 172 22.04 17.33 -14.55
CA GLY A 172 21.81 18.25 -13.45
C GLY A 172 20.61 17.93 -12.54
N GLU A 173 19.77 16.96 -12.91
CA GLU A 173 18.72 16.41 -12.05
C GLU A 173 19.31 15.30 -11.15
N ARG A 174 18.76 15.13 -9.93
CA ARG A 174 19.21 14.09 -8.98
C ARG A 174 18.23 12.93 -8.85
N TYR A 175 16.94 13.18 -9.08
CA TYR A 175 15.85 12.25 -8.81
C TYR A 175 15.29 11.68 -10.11
N LEU A 176 14.73 10.47 -10.04
CA LEU A 176 13.84 9.99 -11.09
C LEU A 176 12.67 10.97 -11.23
N ALA A 177 12.17 11.13 -12.45
CA ALA A 177 11.05 12.03 -12.71
C ALA A 177 9.87 11.27 -13.29
N LEU A 178 8.67 11.66 -12.89
CA LEU A 178 7.44 11.12 -13.45
C LEU A 178 7.35 11.49 -14.94
N LEU A 179 7.27 10.48 -15.80
CA LEU A 179 7.08 10.66 -17.24
C LEU A 179 5.60 10.76 -17.58
N ARG A 180 4.80 9.79 -17.11
CA ARG A 180 3.38 9.66 -17.43
C ARG A 180 2.61 9.17 -16.22
N VAL A 181 1.52 9.87 -15.87
CA VAL A 181 0.55 9.43 -14.87
C VAL A 181 -0.33 8.34 -15.49
N GLU A 182 -0.49 7.22 -14.80
CA GLU A 182 -1.35 6.11 -15.23
C GLU A 182 -2.63 6.02 -14.38
N SER A 183 -2.53 6.22 -13.07
CA SER A 183 -3.70 6.31 -12.18
C SER A 183 -3.46 7.30 -11.03
N ILE A 184 -4.56 7.79 -10.45
CA ILE A 184 -4.57 8.67 -9.28
C ILE A 184 -5.58 8.09 -8.29
N ASN A 185 -5.14 7.76 -7.08
CA ASN A 185 -5.95 7.12 -6.03
C ASN A 185 -6.69 5.87 -6.55
N GLU A 186 -5.98 5.00 -7.28
CA GLU A 186 -6.49 3.77 -7.89
C GLU A 186 -7.55 3.98 -9.00
N ASP A 187 -7.76 5.23 -9.42
CA ASP A 187 -8.77 5.63 -10.41
C ASP A 187 -8.13 6.28 -11.66
N ASP A 188 -8.94 6.42 -12.72
CA ASP A 188 -8.51 7.08 -13.95
C ASP A 188 -8.10 8.55 -13.69
N PRO A 189 -6.94 9.02 -14.21
CA PRO A 189 -6.44 10.36 -13.94
C PRO A 189 -7.39 11.50 -14.31
N ASP A 190 -8.29 11.30 -15.29
CA ASP A 190 -9.25 12.33 -15.69
C ASP A 190 -10.39 12.51 -14.67
N LYS A 191 -10.68 11.50 -13.85
CA LYS A 191 -11.68 11.60 -12.77
C LYS A 191 -11.21 12.50 -11.63
N ALA A 192 -9.91 12.62 -11.40
CA ALA A 192 -9.34 13.41 -10.32
C ALA A 192 -9.80 14.88 -10.35
N LYS A 193 -10.10 15.42 -11.53
CA LYS A 193 -10.59 16.80 -11.70
C LYS A 193 -12.03 17.02 -11.23
N GLN A 194 -12.84 15.98 -11.21
CA GLN A 194 -14.26 16.06 -10.86
C GLN A 194 -14.50 15.84 -9.36
N ARG A 195 -13.44 15.55 -8.60
CA ARG A 195 -13.57 15.24 -7.18
C ARG A 195 -13.95 16.46 -6.35
N VAL A 196 -14.85 16.22 -5.41
CA VAL A 196 -15.24 17.19 -4.40
C VAL A 196 -14.13 17.30 -3.35
N SER A 197 -13.85 18.50 -2.85
CA SER A 197 -12.87 18.67 -1.76
C SER A 197 -13.41 18.04 -0.47
N PHE A 198 -12.55 17.36 0.28
CA PHE A 198 -12.93 16.76 1.57
C PHE A 198 -13.56 17.78 2.52
N ASP A 199 -13.02 19.00 2.59
CA ASP A 199 -13.52 20.08 3.46
C ASP A 199 -14.93 20.57 3.09
N THR A 200 -15.40 20.28 1.87
CA THR A 200 -16.73 20.66 1.42
C THR A 200 -17.78 19.57 1.67
N LEU A 201 -17.36 18.37 2.07
CA LEU A 201 -18.26 17.29 2.41
C LEU A 201 -19.04 17.62 3.67
N ARG A 202 -20.33 17.25 3.70
CA ARG A 202 -21.17 17.45 4.87
C ARG A 202 -20.88 16.37 5.90
N PRO A 203 -20.45 16.72 7.13
CA PRO A 203 -20.23 15.73 8.18
C PRO A 203 -21.57 15.06 8.56
N ARG A 204 -21.52 13.74 8.74
CA ARG A 204 -22.64 12.90 9.17
C ARG A 204 -22.20 12.00 10.32
N TYR A 205 -23.16 11.57 11.12
CA TYR A 205 -22.91 10.51 12.09
C TYR A 205 -22.74 9.17 11.38
N PRO A 206 -21.99 8.21 11.95
CA PRO A 206 -21.91 6.86 11.42
C PRO A 206 -23.29 6.20 11.38
N GLU A 207 -23.74 5.82 10.19
CA GLU A 207 -24.99 5.07 9.97
C GLU A 207 -24.72 3.58 9.71
N ASP A 208 -23.55 3.27 9.13
CA ASP A 208 -23.11 1.91 8.82
C ASP A 208 -22.19 1.38 9.92
N ARG A 209 -22.66 0.35 10.63
CA ARG A 209 -21.88 -0.36 11.66
C ARG A 209 -20.82 -1.27 11.01
N MET A 210 -19.63 -1.28 11.58
CA MET A 210 -18.56 -2.22 11.23
C MET A 210 -18.39 -3.25 12.35
N ALA A 211 -18.82 -4.48 12.09
CA ALA A 211 -18.71 -5.58 13.05
C ALA A 211 -17.24 -6.01 13.24
N LEU A 212 -16.84 -6.19 14.49
CA LEU A 212 -15.48 -6.58 14.87
C LEU A 212 -15.37 -8.06 15.26
N GLU A 213 -16.46 -8.69 15.69
CA GLU A 213 -16.48 -10.13 15.99
C GLU A 213 -16.07 -10.95 14.76
N VAL A 214 -15.08 -11.83 14.92
CA VAL A 214 -14.67 -12.81 13.90
C VAL A 214 -15.21 -14.17 14.31
N ALA A 215 -15.99 -14.82 13.43
CA ALA A 215 -16.62 -16.09 13.74
C ALA A 215 -15.58 -17.20 13.96
N GLY A 216 -15.69 -17.92 15.07
CA GLY A 216 -14.77 -19.01 15.41
C GLY A 216 -13.51 -18.56 16.17
N ASP A 217 -13.33 -17.25 16.40
CA ASP A 217 -12.29 -16.77 17.30
C ASP A 217 -12.64 -17.10 18.75
N ALA A 218 -11.67 -17.63 19.50
CA ALA A 218 -11.81 -17.92 20.92
C ALA A 218 -11.76 -16.63 21.77
N ASP A 219 -11.16 -15.57 21.23
CA ASP A 219 -11.00 -14.31 21.93
C ASP A 219 -12.31 -13.52 22.00
N LEU A 220 -12.68 -13.08 23.20
CA LEU A 220 -13.94 -12.35 23.43
C LEU A 220 -13.79 -10.84 23.28
N SER A 221 -12.58 -10.31 23.09
CA SER A 221 -12.30 -8.87 23.12
C SER A 221 -13.13 -8.11 22.08
N MET A 222 -13.15 -8.58 20.84
CA MET A 222 -13.87 -7.91 19.75
C MET A 222 -15.39 -8.01 19.94
N ARG A 223 -15.87 -9.15 20.46
CA ARG A 223 -17.28 -9.37 20.82
C ARG A 223 -17.75 -8.39 21.90
N VAL A 224 -16.94 -8.23 22.95
CA VAL A 224 -17.21 -7.26 24.02
C VAL A 224 -17.20 -5.83 23.47
N MET A 225 -16.23 -5.50 22.60
CA MET A 225 -16.17 -4.18 21.97
C MET A 225 -17.40 -3.89 21.13
N ASP A 226 -17.86 -4.86 20.34
CA ASP A 226 -19.10 -4.76 19.55
C ASP A 226 -20.35 -4.51 20.40
N LEU A 227 -20.40 -5.01 21.62
CA LEU A 227 -21.53 -4.82 22.53
C LEU A 227 -21.45 -3.50 23.31
N VAL A 228 -20.27 -3.11 23.75
CA VAL A 228 -20.07 -1.98 24.68
C VAL A 228 -19.78 -0.67 23.94
N ALA A 229 -19.04 -0.73 22.84
CA ALA A 229 -18.56 0.42 22.09
C ALA A 229 -18.55 0.12 20.58
N PRO A 230 -19.72 0.01 19.94
CA PRO A 230 -19.82 -0.33 18.53
C PRO A 230 -19.11 0.73 17.66
N VAL A 231 -18.41 0.27 16.63
CA VAL A 231 -17.68 1.12 15.68
C VAL A 231 -18.44 1.20 14.37
N GLY A 232 -18.50 2.38 13.77
CA GLY A 232 -19.15 2.61 12.48
C GLY A 232 -18.28 3.41 11.51
N ARG A 233 -18.70 3.49 10.24
CA ARG A 233 -17.96 4.22 9.21
C ARG A 233 -17.91 5.71 9.53
N GLY A 234 -16.70 6.27 9.61
CA GLY A 234 -16.49 7.66 10.06
C GLY A 234 -16.51 7.84 11.57
N GLN A 235 -16.44 6.75 12.36
CA GLN A 235 -16.35 6.84 13.82
C GLN A 235 -15.07 7.55 14.26
N ARG A 236 -15.20 8.40 15.27
CA ARG A 236 -14.07 8.98 16.01
C ARG A 236 -14.08 8.39 17.41
N GLY A 237 -13.08 7.59 17.72
CA GLY A 237 -12.95 6.87 18.99
C GLY A 237 -11.66 7.23 19.71
N LEU A 238 -11.64 7.03 21.02
CA LEU A 238 -10.44 7.13 21.84
C LEU A 238 -10.39 5.92 22.76
N ILE A 239 -9.29 5.17 22.73
CA ILE A 239 -9.02 4.08 23.66
C ILE A 239 -8.20 4.66 24.81
N VAL A 240 -8.82 4.80 25.97
CA VAL A 240 -8.14 5.27 27.18
C VAL A 240 -7.66 4.06 27.97
N SER A 241 -6.35 3.93 28.15
CA SER A 241 -5.74 2.82 28.87
C SER A 241 -4.54 3.28 29.68
N PRO A 242 -4.36 2.83 30.93
CA PRO A 242 -3.11 3.04 31.65
C PRO A 242 -1.97 2.24 30.99
N PRO A 243 -0.70 2.58 31.29
CA PRO A 243 0.44 1.82 30.78
C PRO A 243 0.32 0.32 31.13
N LYS A 244 0.72 -0.54 30.19
CA LYS A 244 0.69 -2.02 30.32
C LYS A 244 -0.71 -2.65 30.49
N ALA A 245 -1.78 -1.94 30.11
CA ALA A 245 -3.15 -2.49 30.13
C ALA A 245 -3.57 -3.21 28.84
N GLY A 246 -2.61 -3.55 27.96
CA GLY A 246 -2.89 -4.26 26.71
C GLY A 246 -3.40 -3.38 25.55
N LYS A 247 -3.08 -2.07 25.55
CA LYS A 247 -3.41 -1.13 24.45
C LYS A 247 -3.01 -1.71 23.09
N THR A 248 -1.76 -2.13 22.97
CA THR A 248 -1.17 -2.65 21.73
C THR A 248 -1.86 -3.92 21.27
N MET A 249 -2.05 -4.89 22.16
CA MET A 249 -2.78 -6.13 21.84
C MET A 249 -4.22 -5.87 21.40
N LEU A 250 -4.92 -4.93 22.03
CA LEU A 250 -6.28 -4.57 21.64
C LEU A 250 -6.30 -3.94 20.24
N LEU A 251 -5.36 -3.04 19.95
CA LEU A 251 -5.25 -2.38 18.64
C LEU A 251 -4.92 -3.36 17.52
N GLN A 252 -4.00 -4.31 17.75
CA GLN A 252 -3.70 -5.39 16.81
C GLN A 252 -4.94 -6.22 16.48
N LYS A 253 -5.72 -6.57 17.51
CA LYS A 253 -6.98 -7.32 17.31
C LYS A 253 -8.01 -6.51 16.53
N ILE A 254 -8.15 -5.22 16.81
CA ILE A 254 -9.05 -4.33 16.07
C ILE A 254 -8.62 -4.28 14.60
N ALA A 255 -7.34 -4.08 14.33
CA ALA A 255 -6.78 -4.06 12.98
C ALA A 255 -7.04 -5.36 12.23
N ASN A 256 -6.67 -6.52 12.79
CA ASN A 256 -6.86 -7.82 12.14
C ASN A 256 -8.33 -8.18 11.93
N SER A 257 -9.19 -7.76 12.86
CA SER A 257 -10.63 -7.87 12.72
C SER A 257 -11.14 -7.06 11.53
N PHE A 258 -10.69 -5.81 11.36
CA PHE A 258 -11.03 -5.01 10.18
C PHE A 258 -10.55 -5.66 8.88
N SER A 259 -9.31 -6.14 8.83
CA SER A 259 -8.77 -6.78 7.63
C SER A 259 -9.52 -8.07 7.26
N THR A 260 -10.09 -8.77 8.24
CA THR A 260 -10.87 -10.00 8.02
C THR A 260 -12.31 -9.70 7.61
N ASN A 261 -12.99 -8.82 8.36
CA ASN A 261 -14.42 -8.58 8.23
C ASN A 261 -14.76 -7.53 7.17
N HIS A 262 -13.86 -6.58 6.91
CA HIS A 262 -14.05 -5.43 6.02
C HIS A 262 -12.84 -5.25 5.09
N PRO A 263 -12.53 -6.23 4.21
CA PRO A 263 -11.37 -6.18 3.33
C PRO A 263 -11.42 -5.03 2.30
N GLU A 264 -12.59 -4.41 2.11
CA GLU A 264 -12.76 -3.22 1.26
C GLU A 264 -12.26 -1.92 1.91
N VAL A 265 -11.88 -1.96 3.19
CA VAL A 265 -11.41 -0.79 3.93
C VAL A 265 -9.90 -0.72 3.89
N ARG A 266 -9.35 0.47 3.57
CA ARG A 266 -7.92 0.71 3.66
C ARG A 266 -7.55 0.97 5.11
N LEU A 267 -6.89 0.00 5.72
CA LEU A 267 -6.42 0.06 7.10
C LEU A 267 -5.04 0.70 7.17
N ILE A 268 -4.94 1.82 7.88
CA ILE A 268 -3.69 2.51 8.18
C ILE A 268 -3.48 2.54 9.70
N VAL A 269 -2.34 2.03 10.16
CA VAL A 269 -1.91 2.10 11.55
C VAL A 269 -0.79 3.13 11.65
N LEU A 270 -1.07 4.25 12.31
CA LEU A 270 -0.12 5.33 12.49
C LEU A 270 0.41 5.33 13.94
N LEU A 271 1.72 5.07 14.07
CA LEU A 271 2.45 5.02 15.34
C LEU A 271 3.31 6.28 15.49
N ILE A 272 3.02 7.11 16.48
CA ILE A 272 3.74 8.36 16.74
C ILE A 272 4.35 8.30 18.13
N ASP A 273 5.65 8.64 18.23
CA ASP A 273 6.40 8.68 19.49
C ASP A 273 6.35 7.34 20.25
N GLU A 274 6.26 6.23 19.50
CA GLU A 274 6.20 4.88 20.03
C GLU A 274 7.56 4.19 19.86
N ARG A 275 7.79 3.13 20.65
CA ARG A 275 9.09 2.47 20.68
C ARG A 275 9.33 1.59 19.44
N PRO A 276 10.58 1.49 18.93
CA PRO A 276 10.89 0.66 17.76
C PRO A 276 10.42 -0.80 17.90
N GLU A 277 10.55 -1.40 19.08
CA GLU A 277 10.08 -2.77 19.32
C GLU A 277 8.56 -2.92 19.20
N GLU A 278 7.78 -1.88 19.53
CA GLU A 278 6.32 -1.89 19.39
C GLU A 278 5.89 -1.65 17.94
N VAL A 279 6.70 -0.91 17.17
CA VAL A 279 6.52 -0.75 15.72
C VAL A 279 6.72 -2.10 15.03
N THR A 280 7.85 -2.77 15.28
CA THR A 280 8.12 -4.10 14.69
C THR A 280 7.05 -5.12 15.07
N ASP A 281 6.61 -5.13 16.33
CA ASP A 281 5.52 -6.03 16.78
C ASP A 281 4.21 -5.76 16.02
N MET A 282 3.91 -4.50 15.70
CA MET A 282 2.74 -4.14 14.88
C MET A 282 2.89 -4.58 13.43
N GLU A 283 4.06 -4.36 12.82
CA GLU A 283 4.37 -4.75 11.44
C GLU A 283 4.29 -6.28 11.23
N GLU A 284 4.74 -7.06 12.21
CA GLU A 284 4.74 -8.53 12.12
C GLU A 284 3.34 -9.15 12.29
N HIS A 285 2.45 -8.49 13.06
CA HIS A 285 1.17 -9.07 13.48
C HIS A 285 -0.07 -8.44 12.84
N VAL A 286 0.05 -7.28 12.19
CA VAL A 286 -1.09 -6.59 11.57
C VAL A 286 -1.02 -6.68 10.05
N THR A 287 -2.12 -7.11 9.44
CA THR A 287 -2.31 -7.04 7.99
C THR A 287 -2.86 -5.67 7.61
N GLY A 288 -1.99 -4.70 7.32
CA GLY A 288 -2.37 -3.35 6.90
C GLY A 288 -1.17 -2.46 6.62
N GLU A 289 -1.44 -1.21 6.24
CA GLU A 289 -0.40 -0.19 6.07
C GLU A 289 0.04 0.31 7.45
N VAL A 290 1.25 0.00 7.87
CA VAL A 290 1.83 0.48 9.13
C VAL A 290 2.82 1.60 8.82
N ILE A 291 2.61 2.76 9.46
CA ILE A 291 3.43 3.95 9.31
C ILE A 291 3.90 4.36 10.71
N SER A 292 5.18 4.65 10.87
CA SER A 292 5.72 5.04 12.17
C SER A 292 6.63 6.26 12.13
N SER A 293 6.64 6.99 13.25
CA SER A 293 7.64 8.00 13.59
C SER A 293 8.03 7.78 15.04
N THR A 294 9.12 7.04 15.26
CA THR A 294 9.65 6.73 16.59
C THR A 294 10.27 7.95 17.28
N PHE A 295 10.57 7.82 18.58
CA PHE A 295 11.25 8.84 19.39
C PHE A 295 12.72 9.08 19.01
#